data_AF-A0A922VBZ2-F1
#
_entry.id   AF-A0A922VBZ2-F1
#
_cell.length_a   1.000
_cell.length_b   1.000
_cell.length_c   1.000
_cell.angle_alpha   90.00
_cell.angle_beta   90.00
_cell.angle_gamma   90.00
#
_symmetry.space_group_name_H-M   'P 1'
#
loop_
_entity.id
_entity.type
_entity.pdbx_description
1 polymer ?
#
loop_
_entity_poly.entity_id
_entity_poly.type
_entity_poly.pdbx_seq_one_letter_code
_entity_poly.pdbx_strand_id
1 'polypeptide(L)'
;MVTPISFWFLLAVAASFAGYLVYLTGLRRQLVQPNRASWLIWSAAILVEASTYAAVNPGAAPSIVFLISSAACIIVTLGIWRQSAWSPPSRSETICMVACLAALLLWVAFRSAFWAHMLVVAAVPISFWPTWESVAQDRARERSPAWGLWTIGDLATLIVAARSGDINLAGFAYILVELACHASVWFMIGLATINPLRSLGWRNGRFYVLDAYRPAANLFSVGESHLGKAVYAAVPFVEGAPIVKFTGRRMRADQVPSVMRGEGDRFVQVTPDHYMGPSNRIDDLINHSCDPNAGLRFTDDGVVLVAIRAIAPG
;
A
#
# COMPACT_ATOMS: atom_id res chain seq x y z
N MET A 1 -43.30 -7.51 -3.61
CA MET A 1 -42.93 -6.15 -3.22
C MET A 1 -41.41 -6.08 -3.20
N VAL A 2 -40.81 -5.21 -4.02
CA VAL A 2 -39.36 -4.98 -3.98
C VAL A 2 -39.09 -4.16 -2.71
N THR A 3 -38.40 -4.75 -1.74
CA THR A 3 -37.95 -4.01 -0.55
C THR A 3 -37.02 -2.88 -1.01
N PRO A 4 -37.27 -1.62 -0.61
CA PRO A 4 -36.42 -0.51 -1.02
C PRO A 4 -34.99 -0.77 -0.52
N ILE A 5 -34.02 -0.62 -1.42
CA ILE A 5 -32.60 -0.75 -1.07
C ILE A 5 -32.29 0.30 0.00
N SER A 6 -31.74 -0.14 1.13
CA SER A 6 -31.46 0.79 2.22
C SER A 6 -30.32 1.74 1.85
N PHE A 7 -30.44 3.00 2.28
CA PHE A 7 -29.36 3.99 2.14
C PHE A 7 -28.02 3.46 2.69
N TRP A 8 -28.06 2.78 3.84
CA TRP A 8 -26.88 2.21 4.48
C TRP A 8 -26.23 1.10 3.65
N PHE A 9 -27.02 0.28 2.96
CA PHE A 9 -26.48 -0.71 2.03
C PHE A 9 -25.77 -0.05 0.84
N LEU A 10 -26.38 0.96 0.22
CA LEU A 10 -25.75 1.71 -0.87
C LEU A 10 -24.47 2.40 -0.41
N LEU A 11 -24.47 2.97 0.79
CA LEU A 11 -23.30 3.60 1.38
C LEU A 11 -22.17 2.59 1.61
N ALA A 12 -22.48 1.41 2.17
CA ALA A 12 -21.50 0.35 2.39
C ALA A 12 -20.81 -0.07 1.08
N VAL A 13 -21.61 -0.33 0.05
CA VAL A 13 -21.12 -0.72 -1.28
C VAL A 13 -20.30 0.40 -1.92
N ALA A 14 -20.81 1.63 -1.92
CA ALA A 14 -20.13 2.78 -2.54
C ALA A 14 -18.80 3.11 -1.84
N ALA A 15 -18.78 3.11 -0.51
CA ALA A 15 -17.58 3.39 0.27
C ALA A 15 -16.50 2.32 0.07
N SER A 16 -16.89 1.04 0.05
CA SER A 16 -15.98 -0.07 -0.20
C SER A 16 -15.31 0.03 -1.58
N PHE A 17 -16.09 0.25 -2.65
CA PHE A 17 -15.54 0.40 -3.99
C PHE A 17 -14.72 1.68 -4.17
N ALA A 18 -15.18 2.81 -3.60
CA ALA A 18 -14.41 4.04 -3.59
C ALA A 18 -13.05 3.85 -2.89
N GLY A 19 -13.01 3.07 -1.81
CA GLY A 19 -11.78 2.68 -1.10
C GLY A 19 -10.76 2.05 -2.05
N TYR A 20 -11.15 1.00 -2.78
CA TYR A 20 -10.26 0.35 -3.74
C TYR A 20 -9.80 1.28 -4.87
N LEU A 21 -10.70 2.08 -5.44
CA LEU A 21 -10.36 3.02 -6.53
C LEU A 21 -9.33 4.06 -6.08
N VAL A 22 -9.54 4.64 -4.90
CA VAL A 22 -8.65 5.64 -4.33
C VAL A 22 -7.31 5.00 -3.94
N TYR A 23 -7.32 3.80 -3.37
CA TYR A 23 -6.10 3.08 -3.02
C TYR A 23 -5.26 2.74 -4.26
N LEU A 24 -5.89 2.24 -5.33
CA LEU A 24 -5.22 2.00 -6.61
C LEU A 24 -4.66 3.28 -7.24
N THR A 25 -5.37 4.40 -7.08
CA THR A 25 -4.87 5.72 -7.52
C THR A 25 -3.62 6.12 -6.75
N GLY A 26 -3.65 5.97 -5.42
CA GLY A 26 -2.48 6.19 -4.56
C GLY A 26 -1.31 5.28 -4.94
N LEU A 27 -1.56 4.00 -5.21
CA LEU A 27 -0.55 3.02 -5.61
C LEU A 27 0.06 3.35 -6.99
N ARG A 28 -0.75 3.77 -7.97
CA ARG A 28 -0.26 4.17 -9.30
C ARG A 28 0.57 5.45 -9.26
N ARG A 29 0.21 6.37 -8.37
CA ARG A 29 0.92 7.63 -8.10
C ARG A 29 2.05 7.46 -7.07
N GLN A 30 2.26 6.22 -6.59
CA GLN A 30 3.31 5.86 -5.66
C GLN A 30 3.28 6.67 -4.35
N LEU A 31 2.07 7.07 -3.94
CA LEU A 31 1.75 7.78 -2.71
C LEU A 31 1.67 6.86 -1.50
N VAL A 32 1.50 5.56 -1.75
CA VAL A 32 1.49 4.51 -0.74
C VAL A 32 2.56 3.46 -1.07
N GLN A 33 3.07 2.82 -0.03
CA GLN A 33 3.99 1.69 -0.07
C GLN A 33 3.40 0.54 0.76
N PRO A 34 2.45 -0.20 0.18
CA PRO A 34 1.66 -1.15 0.94
C PRO A 34 2.47 -2.34 1.44
N ASN A 35 2.06 -2.92 2.57
CA ASN A 35 2.65 -4.19 3.01
C ASN A 35 2.25 -5.36 2.06
N ARG A 36 3.22 -5.94 1.37
CA ARG A 36 2.98 -7.00 0.37
C ARG A 36 2.34 -8.26 0.96
N ALA A 37 2.72 -8.64 2.17
CA ALA A 37 2.23 -9.86 2.81
C ALA A 37 0.76 -9.71 3.20
N SER A 38 0.37 -8.59 3.80
CA SER A 38 -1.03 -8.32 4.14
C SER A 38 -1.93 -8.35 2.90
N TRP A 39 -1.54 -7.67 1.82
CA TRP A 39 -2.31 -7.68 0.57
C TRP A 39 -2.38 -9.06 -0.09
N LEU A 40 -1.33 -9.87 0.00
CA LEU A 40 -1.37 -11.26 -0.45
C LEU A 40 -2.38 -12.07 0.38
N ILE A 41 -2.28 -12.00 1.71
CA ILE A 41 -3.19 -12.72 2.63
C ILE A 41 -4.64 -12.32 2.35
N TRP A 42 -4.93 -11.02 2.27
CA TRP A 42 -6.28 -10.51 2.00
C TRP A 42 -6.79 -10.99 0.66
N SER A 43 -5.99 -10.92 -0.40
CA SER A 43 -6.40 -11.36 -1.73
C SER A 43 -6.75 -12.85 -1.78
N ALA A 44 -6.02 -13.70 -1.05
CA ALA A 44 -6.33 -15.12 -0.96
C ALA A 44 -7.58 -15.38 -0.10
N ALA A 45 -7.68 -14.74 1.06
CA ALA A 45 -8.79 -14.92 1.99
C ALA A 45 -10.13 -14.49 1.36
N ILE A 46 -10.19 -13.29 0.77
CA ILE A 46 -11.41 -12.78 0.14
C ILE A 46 -11.81 -13.59 -1.08
N LEU A 47 -10.85 -14.18 -1.81
CA LEU A 47 -11.16 -15.05 -2.94
C LEU A 47 -11.82 -16.36 -2.48
N VAL A 48 -11.29 -16.98 -1.42
CA VAL A 48 -11.89 -18.17 -0.82
C VAL A 48 -13.28 -17.83 -0.27
N GLU A 49 -13.43 -16.71 0.43
CA GLU A 49 -14.70 -16.24 0.96
C GLU A 49 -15.73 -15.98 -0.14
N ALA A 50 -15.38 -15.19 -1.16
CA ALA A 50 -16.25 -14.90 -2.29
C ALA A 50 -16.69 -16.16 -3.03
N SER A 51 -15.75 -17.10 -3.26
CA SER A 51 -16.02 -18.34 -4.01
C SER A 51 -16.93 -19.28 -3.22
N THR A 52 -16.66 -19.46 -1.93
CA THR A 52 -17.47 -20.30 -1.05
C THR A 52 -18.86 -19.71 -0.84
N TYR A 53 -18.96 -18.39 -0.63
CA TYR A 53 -20.24 -17.71 -0.50
C TYR A 53 -21.08 -17.83 -1.78
N ALA A 54 -20.49 -17.62 -2.96
CA ALA A 54 -21.17 -17.75 -4.24
C ALA A 54 -21.64 -19.19 -4.52
N ALA A 55 -20.84 -20.20 -4.11
CA ALA A 55 -21.21 -21.61 -4.25
C ALA A 55 -22.41 -22.00 -3.36
N VAL A 56 -22.48 -21.44 -2.14
CA VAL A 56 -23.58 -21.70 -1.21
C VAL A 56 -24.82 -20.84 -1.50
N ASN A 57 -24.63 -19.64 -2.06
CA ASN A 57 -25.69 -18.68 -2.35
C ASN A 57 -25.70 -18.27 -3.83
N PRO A 58 -26.03 -19.19 -4.75
CA PRO A 58 -26.02 -18.91 -6.18
C PRO A 58 -27.02 -17.81 -6.54
N GLY A 59 -26.56 -16.80 -7.27
CA GLY A 59 -27.40 -15.67 -7.73
C GLY A 59 -27.69 -14.59 -6.68
N ALA A 60 -27.18 -14.72 -5.45
CA ALA A 60 -27.36 -13.70 -4.42
C ALA A 60 -26.55 -12.43 -4.75
N ALA A 61 -27.17 -11.26 -4.61
CA ALA A 61 -26.51 -9.97 -4.87
C ALA A 61 -25.21 -9.75 -4.06
N PRO A 62 -25.11 -10.15 -2.77
CA PRO A 62 -23.85 -10.06 -2.02
C PRO A 62 -22.71 -10.88 -2.64
N SER A 63 -23.01 -12.00 -3.31
CA SER A 63 -22.00 -12.82 -4.00
C SER A 63 -21.27 -12.02 -5.09
N ILE A 64 -21.99 -11.15 -5.81
CA ILE A 64 -21.40 -10.28 -6.83
C ILE A 64 -20.47 -9.24 -6.17
N VAL A 65 -20.89 -8.66 -5.05
CA VAL A 65 -20.09 -7.68 -4.31
C VAL A 65 -18.78 -8.31 -3.84
N PHE A 66 -18.84 -9.50 -3.23
CA PHE A 66 -17.64 -10.22 -2.78
C PHE A 66 -16.70 -10.59 -3.94
N LEU A 67 -17.24 -11.04 -5.08
CA LEU A 67 -16.43 -11.35 -6.25
C LEU A 67 -15.71 -10.11 -6.81
N ILE A 68 -16.38 -8.96 -6.88
CA ILE A 68 -15.75 -7.71 -7.33
C ILE A 68 -14.71 -7.23 -6.32
N SER A 69 -14.99 -7.28 -5.01
CA SER A 69 -14.02 -6.93 -3.97
C SER A 69 -12.79 -7.84 -4.02
N SER A 70 -12.99 -9.13 -4.28
CA SER A 70 -11.89 -10.07 -4.48
C SER A 70 -11.03 -9.72 -5.70
N ALA A 71 -11.66 -9.46 -6.84
CA ALA A 71 -10.95 -9.00 -8.03
C ALA A 71 -10.18 -7.69 -7.77
N ALA A 72 -10.79 -6.72 -7.08
CA ALA A 72 -10.15 -5.47 -6.71
C ALA A 72 -8.92 -5.68 -5.81
N CYS A 73 -9.04 -6.54 -4.80
CA CYS A 73 -7.94 -6.88 -3.91
C CYS A 73 -6.78 -7.55 -4.67
N ILE A 74 -7.07 -8.49 -5.57
CA ILE A 74 -6.07 -9.13 -6.44
C ILE A 74 -5.38 -8.09 -7.33
N ILE A 75 -6.14 -7.16 -7.93
CA ILE A 75 -5.57 -6.09 -8.77
C ILE A 75 -4.62 -5.20 -7.95
N VAL A 76 -4.97 -4.87 -6.70
CA VAL A 76 -4.07 -4.14 -5.79
C VAL A 76 -2.80 -4.94 -5.53
N THR A 77 -2.92 -6.22 -5.14
CA THR A 77 -1.78 -7.11 -4.86
C THR A 77 -0.84 -7.20 -6.07
N LEU A 78 -1.38 -7.43 -7.27
CA LEU A 78 -0.60 -7.45 -8.51
C LEU A 78 0.05 -6.10 -8.81
N GLY A 79 -0.66 -5.00 -8.55
CA GLY A 79 -0.14 -3.64 -8.69
C GLY A 79 1.03 -3.34 -7.76
N ILE A 80 0.99 -3.87 -6.53
CA ILE A 80 2.08 -3.77 -5.57
C ILE A 80 3.29 -4.57 -6.07
N TRP A 81 3.09 -5.82 -6.48
CA TRP A 81 4.18 -6.71 -6.90
C TRP A 81 4.88 -6.25 -8.16
N ARG A 82 4.14 -5.65 -9.11
CA ARG A 82 4.74 -5.03 -10.32
C ARG A 82 5.66 -3.85 -10.02
N GLN A 83 5.49 -3.19 -8.88
CA GLN A 83 6.27 -2.02 -8.49
C GLN A 83 7.30 -2.31 -7.40
N SER A 84 7.27 -3.51 -6.81
CA SER A 84 8.13 -3.86 -5.68
C SER A 84 9.40 -4.54 -6.15
N ALA A 85 10.55 -4.21 -5.55
CA ALA A 85 11.69 -5.11 -5.59
C ALA A 85 11.40 -6.32 -4.71
N TRP A 86 11.59 -7.50 -5.27
CA TRP A 86 11.36 -8.75 -4.57
C TRP A 86 12.37 -8.88 -3.44
N SER A 87 11.86 -9.03 -2.22
CA SER A 87 12.66 -9.34 -1.05
C SER A 87 11.92 -10.37 -0.22
N PRO A 88 12.65 -11.26 0.47
CA PRO A 88 12.01 -12.27 1.31
C PRO A 88 11.13 -11.59 2.37
N PRO A 89 10.00 -12.23 2.76
CA PRO A 89 9.18 -11.73 3.84
C PRO A 89 9.99 -11.66 5.13
N SER A 90 9.75 -10.62 5.91
CA SER A 90 10.24 -10.50 7.27
C SER A 90 9.67 -11.61 8.16
N ARG A 91 10.22 -11.72 9.38
CA ARG A 91 9.78 -12.73 10.35
C ARG A 91 8.31 -12.58 10.72
N SER A 92 7.85 -11.34 10.97
CA SER A 92 6.45 -11.03 11.28
C SER A 92 5.53 -11.37 10.11
N GLU A 93 5.89 -10.95 8.89
CA GLU A 93 5.15 -11.27 7.67
C GLU A 93 5.03 -12.78 7.47
N THR A 94 6.13 -13.53 7.66
CA THR A 94 6.14 -15.00 7.52
C THR A 94 5.21 -15.67 8.53
N ILE A 95 5.26 -15.25 9.80
CA ILE A 95 4.37 -15.78 10.85
C ILE A 95 2.91 -15.53 10.49
N CYS A 96 2.56 -14.32 10.06
CA CYS A 96 1.20 -13.96 9.69
C CYS A 96 0.71 -14.75 8.47
N MET A 97 1.55 -14.89 7.44
CA MET A 97 1.25 -15.69 6.25
C MET A 97 1.00 -17.16 6.60
N VAL A 98 1.86 -17.77 7.42
CA VAL A 98 1.71 -19.17 7.86
C VAL A 98 0.45 -19.34 8.70
N ALA A 99 0.20 -18.45 9.66
CA ALA A 99 -0.99 -18.51 10.50
C ALA A 99 -2.29 -18.37 9.69
N CYS A 100 -2.35 -17.44 8.75
CA CYS A 100 -3.53 -17.24 7.89
C CYS A 100 -3.71 -18.40 6.90
N LEU A 101 -2.63 -18.94 6.33
CA LEU A 101 -2.71 -20.13 5.48
C LEU A 101 -3.20 -21.34 6.27
N ALA A 102 -2.68 -21.56 7.49
CA ALA A 102 -3.15 -22.62 8.36
C ALA A 102 -4.64 -22.44 8.72
N ALA A 103 -5.09 -21.20 8.97
CA ALA A 103 -6.49 -20.90 9.20
C ALA A 103 -7.38 -21.26 7.99
N LEU A 104 -6.96 -20.89 6.76
CA LEU A 104 -7.68 -21.25 5.54
C LEU A 104 -7.73 -22.78 5.31
N LEU A 105 -6.63 -23.49 5.54
CA LEU A 105 -6.58 -24.95 5.40
C LEU A 105 -7.45 -25.66 6.44
N LEU A 106 -7.38 -25.21 7.68
CA LEU A 106 -8.21 -25.73 8.76
C LEU A 106 -9.68 -25.47 8.48
N TRP A 107 -10.05 -24.28 7.99
CA TRP A 107 -11.43 -23.97 7.58
C TRP A 107 -11.98 -25.03 6.62
N VAL A 108 -11.22 -25.41 5.59
CA VAL A 108 -11.64 -26.48 4.65
C VAL A 108 -11.84 -27.84 5.35
N ALA A 109 -11.07 -28.14 6.39
CA ALA A 109 -11.17 -29.38 7.14
C ALA A 109 -12.31 -29.39 8.19
N PHE A 110 -12.78 -28.22 8.64
CA PHE A 110 -13.82 -28.13 9.66
C PHE A 110 -15.20 -28.53 9.11
N ARG A 111 -15.89 -29.44 9.81
CA ARG A 111 -17.30 -29.79 9.53
C ARG A 111 -18.31 -28.86 10.20
N SER A 112 -17.85 -27.85 10.94
CA SER A 112 -18.69 -26.86 11.63
C SER A 112 -18.48 -25.48 11.03
N ALA A 113 -19.55 -24.93 10.42
CA ALA A 113 -19.55 -23.60 9.83
C ALA A 113 -19.26 -22.50 10.86
N PHE A 114 -19.68 -22.68 12.12
CA PHE A 114 -19.44 -21.72 13.19
C PHE A 114 -17.95 -21.60 13.52
N TRP A 115 -17.27 -22.72 13.81
CA TRP A 115 -15.86 -22.71 14.19
C TRP A 115 -14.94 -22.33 13.03
N ALA A 116 -15.30 -22.77 11.82
CA ALA A 116 -14.71 -22.29 10.58
C ALA A 116 -14.74 -20.74 10.49
N HIS A 117 -15.90 -20.13 10.73
CA HIS A 117 -16.04 -18.69 10.66
C HIS A 117 -15.29 -17.98 11.81
N MET A 118 -15.33 -18.50 13.04
CA MET A 118 -14.56 -17.94 14.17
C MET A 118 -13.05 -17.99 13.96
N LEU A 119 -12.56 -19.01 13.26
CA LEU A 119 -11.15 -19.08 12.88
C LEU A 119 -10.78 -17.95 11.90
N VAL A 120 -11.67 -17.63 10.95
CA VAL A 120 -11.48 -16.48 10.05
C VAL A 120 -11.52 -15.17 10.84
N VAL A 121 -12.47 -14.99 11.75
CA VAL A 121 -12.53 -13.79 12.64
C VAL A 121 -11.22 -13.59 13.40
N ALA A 122 -10.61 -14.67 13.91
CA ALA A 122 -9.31 -14.60 14.58
C ALA A 122 -8.15 -14.32 13.62
N ALA A 123 -8.23 -14.78 12.37
CA ALA A 123 -7.20 -14.56 11.35
C ALA A 123 -7.18 -13.12 10.82
N VAL A 124 -8.31 -12.39 10.86
CA VAL A 124 -8.39 -11.01 10.35
C VAL A 124 -7.35 -10.09 11.04
N PRO A 125 -7.29 -9.94 12.37
CA PRO A 125 -6.27 -9.11 13.01
C PRO A 125 -4.82 -9.55 12.71
N ILE A 126 -4.59 -10.86 12.59
CA ILE A 126 -3.27 -11.42 12.24
C ILE A 126 -2.86 -10.97 10.84
N SER A 127 -3.80 -10.94 9.88
CA SER A 127 -3.54 -10.46 8.52
C SER A 127 -3.23 -8.96 8.44
N PHE A 128 -3.74 -8.16 9.39
CA PHE A 128 -3.48 -6.73 9.50
C PHE A 128 -2.16 -6.40 10.20
N TRP A 129 -1.60 -7.35 10.96
CA TRP A 129 -0.38 -7.11 11.74
C TRP A 129 0.80 -6.56 10.93
N PRO A 130 1.15 -7.09 9.75
CA PRO A 130 2.24 -6.52 8.94
C PRO A 130 1.97 -5.08 8.47
N THR A 131 0.71 -4.73 8.21
CA THR A 131 0.30 -3.36 7.89
C THR A 131 0.44 -2.45 9.11
N TRP A 132 0.01 -2.87 10.30
CA TRP A 132 0.22 -2.09 11.53
C TRP A 132 1.69 -1.85 11.81
N GLU A 133 2.52 -2.88 11.69
CA GLU A 133 3.97 -2.75 11.86
C GLU A 133 4.56 -1.78 10.82
N SER A 134 4.13 -1.88 9.56
CA SER A 134 4.54 -0.97 8.48
C SER A 134 4.18 0.49 8.78
N VAL A 135 2.95 0.75 9.25
CA VAL A 135 2.46 2.10 9.58
C VAL A 135 3.10 2.65 10.84
N ALA A 136 3.36 1.82 11.83
CA ALA A 136 4.04 2.21 13.07
C ALA A 136 5.47 2.71 12.78
N GLN A 137 6.15 2.12 11.78
CA GLN A 137 7.46 2.57 11.33
C GLN A 137 7.39 3.86 10.52
N ASP A 138 6.43 3.95 9.60
CA ASP A 138 6.22 5.15 8.79
C ASP A 138 4.76 5.28 8.36
N ARG A 139 4.07 6.27 8.94
CA ARG A 139 2.66 6.56 8.65
C ARG A 139 2.41 6.91 7.19
N ALA A 140 3.41 7.43 6.47
CA ALA A 140 3.26 7.82 5.07
C ALA A 140 3.05 6.61 4.15
N ARG A 141 3.45 5.40 4.57
CA ARG A 141 3.36 4.17 3.76
C ARG A 141 1.93 3.79 3.41
N GLU A 142 0.99 4.05 4.29
CA GLU A 142 -0.42 3.70 4.10
C GLU A 142 -1.31 4.94 4.04
N ARG A 143 -0.75 6.11 3.77
CA ARG A 143 -1.46 7.41 3.79
C ARG A 143 -2.44 7.52 2.63
N SER A 144 -3.61 6.91 2.78
CA SER A 144 -4.67 6.85 1.78
C SER A 144 -6.04 7.13 2.42
N PRO A 145 -6.95 7.86 1.72
CA PRO A 145 -8.34 7.99 2.16
C PRO A 145 -9.09 6.66 2.22
N ALA A 146 -8.58 5.62 1.55
CA ALA A 146 -9.23 4.32 1.46
C ALA A 146 -9.51 3.69 2.83
N TRP A 147 -8.60 3.82 3.78
CA TRP A 147 -8.78 3.28 5.14
C TRP A 147 -10.00 3.87 5.85
N GLY A 148 -10.22 5.18 5.68
CA GLY A 148 -11.42 5.84 6.20
C GLY A 148 -12.69 5.47 5.42
N LEU A 149 -12.60 5.29 4.10
CA LEU A 149 -13.71 4.83 3.27
C LEU A 149 -14.15 3.39 3.65
N TRP A 150 -13.22 2.46 3.84
CA TRP A 150 -13.53 1.10 4.32
C TRP A 150 -14.12 1.14 5.72
N THR A 151 -13.58 1.95 6.63
CA THR A 151 -14.15 2.15 7.98
C THR A 151 -15.62 2.61 7.92
N ILE A 152 -15.93 3.59 7.07
CA ILE A 152 -17.31 4.07 6.87
C ILE A 152 -18.19 2.96 6.25
N GLY A 153 -17.64 2.19 5.32
CA GLY A 153 -18.32 1.06 4.69
C GLY A 153 -18.68 -0.04 5.70
N ASP A 154 -17.76 -0.39 6.59
CA ASP A 154 -17.97 -1.40 7.64
C ASP A 154 -18.97 -0.92 8.67
N LEU A 155 -18.92 0.37 9.05
CA LEU A 155 -19.90 0.96 9.94
C LEU A 155 -21.30 0.92 9.32
N ALA A 156 -21.42 1.24 8.03
CA ALA A 156 -22.69 1.14 7.32
C ALA A 156 -23.18 -0.31 7.24
N THR A 157 -22.29 -1.28 7.01
CA THR A 157 -22.58 -2.72 7.05
C THR A 157 -23.10 -3.16 8.41
N LEU A 158 -22.46 -2.70 9.50
CA LEU A 158 -22.90 -2.96 10.87
C LEU A 158 -24.32 -2.42 11.13
N ILE A 159 -24.63 -1.22 10.64
CA ILE A 159 -25.97 -0.63 10.76
C ILE A 159 -27.01 -1.43 9.97
N VAL A 160 -26.66 -1.92 8.78
CA VAL A 160 -27.54 -2.80 7.99
C VAL A 160 -27.81 -4.09 8.77
N ALA A 161 -26.76 -4.75 9.27
CA ALA A 161 -26.85 -5.98 10.04
C ALA A 161 -27.71 -5.83 11.31
N ALA A 162 -27.51 -4.74 12.06
CA ALA A 162 -28.28 -4.46 13.27
C ALA A 162 -29.76 -4.18 12.98
N ARG A 163 -30.10 -3.71 11.79
CA ARG A 163 -31.47 -3.39 11.38
C ARG A 163 -32.20 -4.55 10.72
N SER A 164 -31.48 -5.48 10.07
CA SER A 164 -32.11 -6.63 9.42
C SER A 164 -32.52 -7.72 10.43
N GLY A 165 -31.82 -7.84 11.56
CA GLY A 165 -32.11 -8.85 12.58
C GLY A 165 -31.71 -10.29 12.19
N ASP A 166 -31.24 -10.49 10.96
CA ASP A 166 -30.94 -11.81 10.36
C ASP A 166 -29.47 -12.25 10.50
N ILE A 167 -28.67 -11.56 11.34
CA ILE A 167 -27.26 -11.90 11.58
C ILE A 167 -27.08 -12.59 12.93
N ASN A 168 -26.33 -13.70 12.92
CA ASN A 168 -25.93 -14.41 14.12
C ASN A 168 -24.70 -13.76 14.79
N LEU A 169 -24.36 -14.21 16.01
CA LEU A 169 -23.20 -13.71 16.77
C LEU A 169 -21.90 -13.74 15.96
N ALA A 170 -21.72 -14.78 15.16
CA ALA A 170 -20.53 -14.98 14.34
C ALA A 170 -20.36 -13.87 13.29
N GLY A 171 -21.45 -13.52 12.60
CA GLY A 171 -21.46 -12.42 11.62
C GLY A 171 -21.21 -11.05 12.27
N PHE A 172 -21.77 -10.79 13.47
CA PHE A 172 -21.45 -9.55 14.20
C PHE A 172 -19.97 -9.48 14.59
N ALA A 173 -19.39 -10.58 15.07
CA ALA A 173 -17.99 -10.63 15.46
C ALA A 173 -17.07 -10.31 14.27
N TYR A 174 -17.34 -10.86 13.08
CA TYR A 174 -16.60 -10.56 11.87
C TYR A 174 -16.67 -9.08 11.49
N ILE A 175 -17.88 -8.51 11.39
CA ILE A 175 -18.08 -7.10 11.02
C ILE A 175 -17.37 -6.16 12.01
N LEU A 176 -17.45 -6.44 13.31
CA LEU A 176 -16.80 -5.62 14.33
C LEU A 176 -15.27 -5.70 14.26
N VAL A 177 -14.71 -6.87 13.96
CA VAL A 177 -13.27 -7.05 13.83
C VAL A 177 -12.73 -6.38 12.57
N GLU A 178 -13.41 -6.52 11.42
CA GLU A 178 -13.09 -5.79 10.19
C GLU A 178 -13.13 -4.27 10.42
N LEU A 179 -14.22 -3.76 11.01
CA LEU A 179 -14.37 -2.35 11.35
C LEU A 179 -13.22 -1.87 12.23
N ALA A 180 -12.86 -2.63 13.27
CA ALA A 180 -11.77 -2.27 14.17
C ALA A 180 -10.41 -2.27 13.44
N CYS A 181 -10.18 -3.23 12.54
CA CYS A 181 -8.95 -3.32 11.76
C CYS A 181 -8.81 -2.13 10.80
N HIS A 182 -9.83 -1.82 9.99
CA HIS A 182 -9.79 -0.64 9.12
C HIS A 182 -9.69 0.67 9.90
N ALA A 183 -10.49 0.84 10.97
CA ALA A 183 -10.48 2.04 11.80
C ALA A 183 -9.13 2.26 12.48
N SER A 184 -8.48 1.18 12.95
CA SER A 184 -7.16 1.27 13.59
C SER A 184 -6.08 1.74 12.62
N VAL A 185 -6.04 1.21 11.40
CA VAL A 185 -5.08 1.69 10.38
C VAL A 185 -5.36 3.16 10.06
N TRP A 186 -6.63 3.53 9.87
CA TRP A 186 -7.00 4.92 9.61
C TRP A 186 -6.58 5.88 10.74
N PHE A 187 -6.76 5.47 11.99
CA PHE A 187 -6.32 6.23 13.15
C PHE A 187 -4.79 6.38 13.18
N MET A 188 -4.06 5.30 12.90
CA MET A 188 -2.59 5.29 12.90
C MET A 188 -1.98 6.18 11.82
N ILE A 189 -2.55 6.22 10.61
CA ILE A 189 -2.09 7.11 9.53
C ILE A 189 -2.58 8.56 9.70
N GLY A 190 -3.62 8.76 10.54
CA GLY A 190 -4.21 10.04 10.89
C GLY A 190 -5.55 10.30 10.17
N LEU A 191 -6.59 10.65 10.93
CA LEU A 191 -7.97 10.78 10.42
C LEU A 191 -8.14 11.78 9.27
N ALA A 192 -7.30 12.82 9.21
CA ALA A 192 -7.34 13.83 8.16
C ALA A 192 -7.00 13.28 6.76
N THR A 193 -6.52 12.04 6.65
CA THR A 193 -6.28 11.37 5.37
C THR A 193 -7.54 11.08 4.58
N ILE A 194 -8.73 11.15 5.19
CA ILE A 194 -10.00 11.08 4.45
C ILE A 194 -10.15 12.23 3.45
N ASN A 195 -9.48 13.38 3.69
CA ASN A 195 -9.49 14.50 2.76
C ASN A 195 -8.60 14.15 1.54
N PRO A 196 -9.16 14.05 0.32
CA PRO A 196 -8.40 13.66 -0.85
C PRO A 196 -7.28 14.64 -1.19
N LEU A 197 -7.42 15.94 -0.91
CA LEU A 197 -6.34 16.91 -1.15
C LEU A 197 -5.12 16.66 -0.26
N ARG A 198 -5.33 16.12 0.95
CA ARG A 198 -4.24 15.82 1.89
C ARG A 198 -3.56 14.48 1.63
N SER A 199 -4.19 13.58 0.89
CA SER A 199 -3.67 12.22 0.67
C SER A 199 -3.30 11.94 -0.78
N LEU A 200 -4.01 12.56 -1.71
CA LEU A 200 -3.73 12.51 -3.15
C LEU A 200 -3.05 13.80 -3.64
N GLY A 201 -2.93 14.81 -2.80
CA GLY A 201 -2.23 16.04 -3.15
C GLY A 201 -2.99 16.93 -4.13
N TRP A 202 -2.33 18.01 -4.57
CA TRP A 202 -2.89 18.97 -5.51
C TRP A 202 -1.86 19.33 -6.59
N ARG A 203 -2.34 19.88 -7.70
CA ARG A 203 -1.47 20.28 -8.82
C ARG A 203 -0.84 21.65 -8.56
N ASN A 204 0.47 21.75 -8.70
CA ASN A 204 1.22 23.02 -8.69
C ASN A 204 2.09 23.12 -9.95
N GLY A 205 1.60 23.84 -10.96
CA GLY A 205 2.26 23.95 -12.27
C GLY A 205 2.36 22.61 -13.01
N ARG A 206 3.60 22.17 -13.31
CA ARG A 206 3.90 20.88 -13.97
C ARG A 206 3.94 19.68 -13.01
N PHE A 207 3.90 19.91 -11.69
CA PHE A 207 4.05 18.86 -10.68
C PHE A 207 2.78 18.67 -9.85
N TYR A 208 2.58 17.45 -9.33
CA TYR A 208 1.61 17.20 -8.26
C TYR A 208 2.35 17.21 -6.93
N VAL A 209 1.89 18.04 -6.00
CA VAL A 209 2.34 18.03 -4.61
C VAL A 209 1.93 16.67 -4.02
N LEU A 210 2.86 15.98 -3.34
CA LEU A 210 2.78 14.60 -2.82
C LEU A 210 3.12 13.47 -3.80
N ASP A 211 2.97 13.62 -5.11
CA ASP A 211 3.33 12.53 -6.04
C ASP A 211 4.80 12.17 -5.94
N ALA A 212 5.09 10.87 -5.99
CA ALA A 212 6.41 10.45 -6.35
C ALA A 212 6.73 11.09 -7.70
N TYR A 213 7.85 11.81 -7.78
CA TYR A 213 8.26 12.50 -8.98
C TYR A 213 8.36 11.49 -10.14
N ARG A 214 7.34 11.51 -11.00
CA ARG A 214 7.29 10.73 -12.23
C ARG A 214 7.18 11.74 -13.36
N PRO A 215 8.30 12.13 -13.97
CA PRO A 215 8.23 13.14 -15.00
C PRO A 215 7.38 12.63 -16.16
N ALA A 216 6.56 13.52 -16.73
CA ALA A 216 5.65 13.19 -17.83
C ALA A 216 6.38 12.73 -19.12
N ALA A 217 7.68 12.99 -19.21
CA ALA A 217 8.61 12.44 -20.19
C ALA A 217 9.73 11.70 -19.44
N ASN A 218 10.30 10.65 -20.03
CA ASN A 218 11.52 10.04 -19.50
C ASN A 218 12.63 11.11 -19.51
N LEU A 219 12.93 11.71 -18.36
CA LEU A 219 14.03 12.67 -18.20
C LEU A 219 15.39 12.00 -18.20
N PHE A 220 15.39 10.67 -18.16
CA PHE A 220 16.55 9.84 -17.96
C PHE A 220 16.58 8.73 -19.01
N SER A 221 17.77 8.41 -19.48
CA SER A 221 18.08 7.12 -20.08
C SER A 221 18.94 6.32 -19.11
N VAL A 222 18.75 5.00 -19.09
CA VAL A 222 19.58 4.08 -18.30
C VAL A 222 20.55 3.41 -19.27
N GLY A 223 21.83 3.52 -18.97
CA GLY A 223 22.90 2.87 -19.73
C GLY A 223 23.83 2.09 -18.83
N GLU A 224 24.96 1.67 -19.39
CA GLU A 224 26.04 1.01 -18.65
C GLU A 224 27.30 1.87 -18.67
N SER A 225 28.01 1.82 -17.55
CA SER A 225 29.33 2.40 -17.34
C SER A 225 30.28 1.30 -16.89
N HIS A 226 31.56 1.63 -16.74
CA HIS A 226 32.55 0.70 -16.19
C HIS A 226 32.26 0.26 -14.73
N LEU A 227 31.32 0.92 -14.04
CA LEU A 227 30.86 0.58 -12.68
C LEU A 227 29.50 -0.15 -12.67
N GLY A 228 28.94 -0.46 -13.85
CA GLY A 228 27.60 -1.03 -13.99
C GLY A 228 26.57 -0.01 -14.46
N LYS A 229 25.29 -0.21 -14.09
CA LYS A 229 24.19 0.64 -14.55
C LYS A 229 24.40 2.11 -14.15
N ALA A 230 24.06 3.03 -15.04
CA ALA A 230 24.17 4.46 -14.83
C ALA A 230 22.97 5.21 -15.40
N VAL A 231 22.72 6.40 -14.87
CA VAL A 231 21.66 7.30 -15.31
C VAL A 231 22.26 8.46 -16.10
N TYR A 232 21.70 8.71 -17.27
CA TYR A 232 22.08 9.78 -18.19
C TYR A 232 20.89 10.72 -18.40
N ALA A 233 21.17 11.99 -18.70
CA ALA A 233 20.11 12.96 -18.92
C ALA A 233 19.51 12.74 -20.31
N ALA A 234 18.20 12.55 -20.43
CA ALA A 234 17.53 12.50 -21.73
C ALA A 234 17.11 13.90 -22.22
N VAL A 235 17.17 14.89 -21.34
CA VAL A 235 16.82 16.30 -21.59
C VAL A 235 17.84 17.21 -20.92
N PRO A 236 18.01 18.47 -21.39
CA PRO A 236 18.92 19.39 -20.72
C PRO A 236 18.38 19.84 -19.36
N PHE A 237 19.28 20.05 -18.40
CA PHE A 237 19.01 20.70 -17.12
C PHE A 237 19.85 21.98 -17.00
N VAL A 238 19.22 23.06 -16.55
CA VAL A 238 19.93 24.29 -16.17
C VAL A 238 20.47 24.17 -14.74
N GLU A 239 21.50 24.94 -14.42
CA GLU A 239 22.03 25.03 -13.06
C GLU A 239 20.92 25.39 -12.04
N GLY A 240 20.92 24.70 -10.90
CA GLY A 240 19.90 24.84 -9.85
C GLY A 240 18.59 24.09 -10.11
N ALA A 241 18.39 23.51 -11.29
CA ALA A 241 17.17 22.78 -11.59
C ALA A 241 17.05 21.49 -10.76
N PRO A 242 15.85 21.17 -10.22
CA PRO A 242 15.60 19.87 -9.60
C PRO A 242 15.61 18.77 -10.67
N ILE A 243 16.35 17.69 -10.39
CA ILE A 243 16.52 16.54 -11.28
C ILE A 243 15.57 15.42 -10.87
N VAL A 244 15.75 14.90 -9.65
CA VAL A 244 14.91 13.81 -9.10
C VAL A 244 14.92 13.85 -7.58
N LYS A 245 13.83 13.39 -6.96
CA LYS A 245 13.73 13.25 -5.51
C LYS A 245 14.20 11.84 -5.09
N PHE A 246 15.10 11.77 -4.13
CA PHE A 246 15.46 10.50 -3.50
C PHE A 246 14.31 10.02 -2.62
N THR A 247 13.97 8.74 -2.78
CA THR A 247 12.90 8.08 -2.03
C THR A 247 13.43 6.80 -1.42
N GLY A 248 12.63 6.14 -0.57
CA GLY A 248 13.01 4.85 0.02
C GLY A 248 12.68 4.76 1.50
N ARG A 249 12.87 3.56 2.07
CA ARG A 249 12.59 3.29 3.48
C ARG A 249 13.57 4.08 4.35
N ARG A 250 13.05 4.98 5.19
CA ARG A 250 13.85 5.51 6.30
C ARG A 250 14.03 4.43 7.35
N MET A 251 15.26 4.26 7.81
CA MET A 251 15.61 3.34 8.86
C MET A 251 16.66 3.97 9.76
N ARG A 252 16.65 3.57 11.03
CA ARG A 252 17.69 4.01 11.96
C ARG A 252 19.03 3.40 11.57
N ALA A 253 20.11 4.08 11.91
CA ALA A 253 21.47 3.65 11.58
C ALA A 253 21.78 2.22 12.07
N ASP A 254 21.21 1.80 13.21
CA ASP A 254 21.38 0.45 13.76
C ASP A 254 20.60 -0.65 13.01
N GLN A 255 19.71 -0.27 12.09
CA GLN A 255 18.97 -1.18 11.23
C GLN A 255 19.59 -1.31 9.83
N VAL A 256 20.61 -0.48 9.52
CA VAL A 256 21.34 -0.59 8.26
C VAL A 256 22.22 -1.85 8.32
N PRO A 257 22.16 -2.73 7.30
CA PRO A 257 23.01 -3.92 7.27
C PRO A 257 24.49 -3.56 7.42
N SER A 258 25.19 -4.21 8.35
CA SER A 258 26.62 -3.99 8.58
C SER A 258 27.51 -4.50 7.45
N VAL A 259 26.99 -5.41 6.61
CA VAL A 259 27.65 -5.92 5.41
C VAL A 259 26.83 -5.52 4.19
N MET A 260 27.33 -4.53 3.45
CA MET A 260 26.69 -4.02 2.25
C MET A 260 27.30 -4.71 1.02
N ARG A 261 26.46 -5.31 0.18
CA ARG A 261 26.86 -5.89 -1.12
C ARG A 261 25.74 -5.68 -2.14
N GLY A 262 26.10 -5.25 -3.35
CA GLY A 262 25.15 -5.07 -4.46
C GLY A 262 24.06 -4.05 -4.12
N GLU A 263 22.79 -4.42 -4.28
CA GLU A 263 21.66 -3.53 -3.96
C GLU A 263 21.57 -3.14 -2.48
N GLY A 264 22.24 -3.89 -1.59
CA GLY A 264 22.36 -3.59 -0.17
C GLY A 264 23.34 -2.46 0.18
N ASP A 265 23.93 -1.79 -0.81
CA ASP A 265 24.83 -0.62 -0.64
C ASP A 265 24.14 0.70 -1.04
N ARG A 266 22.85 0.66 -1.40
CA ARG A 266 22.10 1.82 -1.89
C ARG A 266 21.44 2.59 -0.76
N PHE A 267 22.25 3.07 0.18
CA PHE A 267 21.76 3.87 1.31
C PHE A 267 22.23 5.32 1.20
N VAL A 268 21.28 6.24 1.32
CA VAL A 268 21.57 7.67 1.46
C VAL A 268 21.38 8.07 2.91
N GLN A 269 22.45 8.50 3.56
CA GLN A 269 22.33 9.05 4.91
C GLN A 269 21.54 10.37 4.86
N VAL A 270 20.44 10.45 5.61
CA VAL A 270 19.54 11.61 5.62
C VAL A 270 19.76 12.49 6.84
N THR A 271 20.09 11.88 7.98
CA THR A 271 20.48 12.52 9.23
C THR A 271 21.59 11.68 9.88
N PRO A 272 22.26 12.14 10.94
CA PRO A 272 23.28 11.35 11.62
C PRO A 272 22.80 9.96 12.07
N ASP A 273 21.52 9.85 12.42
CA ASP A 273 20.89 8.66 12.99
C ASP A 273 19.94 7.91 12.02
N HIS A 274 19.67 8.46 10.83
CA HIS A 274 18.77 7.84 9.85
C HIS A 274 19.38 7.75 8.46
N TYR A 275 19.07 6.63 7.81
CA TYR A 275 19.39 6.35 6.42
C TYR A 275 18.10 6.14 5.63
N MET A 276 18.16 6.49 4.35
CA MET A 276 17.16 6.18 3.35
C MET A 276 17.70 5.01 2.53
N GLY A 277 17.06 3.85 2.65
CA GLY A 277 17.40 2.69 1.84
C GLY A 277 16.91 2.79 0.40
N PRO A 278 17.19 1.77 -0.42
CA PRO A 278 16.84 1.78 -1.83
C PRO A 278 15.34 1.96 -2.07
N SER A 279 14.99 2.81 -3.03
CA SER A 279 13.62 2.99 -3.51
C SER A 279 13.21 2.00 -4.60
N ASN A 280 14.21 1.39 -5.24
CA ASN A 280 14.13 0.59 -6.46
C ASN A 280 13.61 1.39 -7.66
N ARG A 281 13.96 2.67 -7.72
CA ARG A 281 13.62 3.58 -8.82
C ARG A 281 14.89 4.18 -9.43
N ILE A 282 14.73 5.18 -10.28
CA ILE A 282 15.85 5.80 -11.01
C ILE A 282 16.87 6.45 -10.07
N ASP A 283 16.45 6.91 -8.88
CA ASP A 283 17.31 7.50 -7.85
C ASP A 283 18.35 6.51 -7.31
N ASP A 284 18.05 5.21 -7.31
CA ASP A 284 18.98 4.13 -6.90
C ASP A 284 20.12 3.89 -7.91
N LEU A 285 19.99 4.43 -9.13
CA LEU A 285 20.95 4.24 -10.22
C LEU A 285 21.85 5.47 -10.41
N ILE A 286 21.71 6.49 -9.56
CA ILE A 286 22.59 7.66 -9.56
C ILE A 286 23.92 7.24 -8.94
N ASN A 287 24.96 7.21 -9.77
CA ASN A 287 26.30 6.85 -9.33
C ASN A 287 27.00 8.02 -8.62
N HIS A 288 27.91 7.67 -7.71
CA HIS A 288 28.82 8.63 -7.09
C HIS A 288 29.85 9.15 -8.11
N SER A 289 30.24 10.42 -7.97
CA SER A 289 31.34 11.05 -8.70
C SER A 289 32.06 12.05 -7.80
N CYS A 290 33.39 12.09 -7.86
CA CYS A 290 34.21 13.10 -7.18
C CYS A 290 34.22 14.46 -7.89
N ASP A 291 33.82 14.51 -9.18
CA ASP A 291 33.55 15.74 -9.92
C ASP A 291 32.10 15.70 -10.43
N PRO A 292 31.10 15.92 -9.57
CA PRO A 292 29.72 15.70 -9.92
C PRO A 292 29.15 16.90 -10.71
N ASN A 293 28.15 16.64 -11.54
CA ASN A 293 27.33 17.68 -12.18
C ASN A 293 26.00 17.92 -11.43
N ALA A 294 25.73 17.15 -10.38
CA ALA A 294 24.55 17.24 -9.54
C ALA A 294 24.88 17.03 -8.05
N GLY A 295 24.04 17.54 -7.15
CA GLY A 295 24.24 17.43 -5.70
C GLY A 295 22.93 17.23 -4.96
N LEU A 296 22.99 16.72 -3.73
CA LEU A 296 21.82 16.55 -2.87
C LEU A 296 21.46 17.84 -2.15
N ARG A 297 20.20 18.23 -2.22
CA ARG A 297 19.60 19.31 -1.44
C ARG A 297 18.61 18.74 -0.44
N PHE A 298 18.86 19.02 0.83
CA PHE A 298 17.97 18.64 1.93
C PHE A 298 16.98 19.77 2.17
N THR A 299 15.70 19.44 2.11
CA THR A 299 14.58 20.37 2.29
C THR A 299 13.56 19.76 3.24
N ASP A 300 12.63 20.56 3.75
CA ASP A 300 11.51 20.06 4.58
C ASP A 300 10.66 19.02 3.82
N ASP A 301 10.59 19.13 2.49
CA ASP A 301 9.88 18.20 1.62
C ASP A 301 10.68 16.93 1.31
N GLY A 302 11.97 16.84 1.70
CA GLY A 302 12.83 15.66 1.52
C GLY A 302 14.16 15.95 0.83
N VAL A 303 14.78 14.89 0.30
CA VAL A 303 16.10 14.96 -0.36
C VAL A 303 15.92 14.99 -1.88
N VAL A 304 16.44 16.03 -2.52
CA VAL A 304 16.31 16.25 -3.96
C VAL A 304 17.68 16.38 -4.59
N LEU A 305 17.92 15.64 -5.68
CA LEU A 305 19.08 15.86 -6.54
C LEU A 305 18.84 17.12 -7.37
N VAL A 306 19.78 18.07 -7.33
CA VAL A 306 19.75 19.32 -8.09
C VAL A 306 20.98 19.42 -8.99
N ALA A 307 20.82 20.00 -10.17
CA ALA A 307 21.94 20.30 -11.05
C ALA A 307 22.82 21.39 -10.41
N ILE A 308 24.13 21.15 -10.28
CA ILE A 308 25.07 22.18 -9.77
C ILE A 308 25.82 22.90 -10.89
N ARG A 309 25.60 22.49 -12.14
CA ARG A 309 26.00 23.14 -13.39
C ARG A 309 25.04 22.69 -14.50
N ALA A 310 25.07 23.34 -15.65
CA ALA A 310 24.25 22.89 -16.79
C ALA A 310 24.61 21.44 -17.20
N ILE A 311 23.57 20.63 -17.48
CA ILE A 311 23.70 19.23 -17.91
C ILE A 311 23.07 19.12 -19.31
N ALA A 312 23.84 18.68 -20.29
CA ALA A 312 23.35 18.39 -21.63
C ALA A 312 22.74 16.98 -21.69
N PRO A 313 21.85 16.69 -22.66
CA PRO A 313 21.43 15.31 -22.92
C PRO A 313 22.61 14.41 -23.29
N GLY A 314 22.55 13.14 -22.86
CA GLY A 314 23.62 12.16 -22.99
C GLY A 314 24.36 11.93 -21.68
#